data_AF-A0A0F9LJQ2-F1
#
_entry.id   AF-A0A0F9LJQ2-F1
#
_cell.length_a   1.000
_cell.length_b   1.000
_cell.length_c   1.000
_cell.angle_alpha   90.00
_cell.angle_beta   90.00
_cell.angle_gamma   90.00
#
_symmetry.space_group_name_H-M   'P 1'
#
loop_
_entity.id
_entity.type
_entity.pdbx_description
1 polymer ?
#
loop_
_entity_poly.entity_id
_entity_poly.type
_entity_poly.pdbx_seq_one_letter_code
_entity_poly.pdbx_strand_id
1 'polypeptide(L)'
;MSENTKLHPFERAGLGEAPFRCIGVEIKRYQACHGAPIQPGGMCEFCGESIVECCIIKGSDGRQFTVGNVCVGKTYDAKLVSDTDRRINLLRRNARHQKEAECIERLACWLQDEQIRAKLAAEPSPNNCYSADVLSWAQWMMDNAGNSGKMKVYRKVKKVEAALESSAQ
;
A
#
# COMPACT_ATOMS: atom_id res chain seq x y z
N MET A 1 9.39 -39.24 -31.41
CA MET A 1 10.02 -37.96 -31.03
C MET A 1 9.28 -37.47 -29.81
N SER A 2 9.83 -37.68 -28.62
CA SER A 2 9.17 -37.25 -27.38
C SER A 2 9.46 -35.77 -27.21
N GLU A 3 8.48 -34.92 -27.53
CA GLU A 3 8.50 -33.51 -27.15
C GLU A 3 8.76 -33.43 -25.64
N ASN A 4 9.91 -32.88 -25.28
CA ASN A 4 10.26 -32.56 -23.91
C ASN A 4 9.48 -31.32 -23.50
N THR A 5 8.15 -31.45 -23.44
CA THR A 5 7.25 -30.38 -23.03
C THR A 5 7.56 -30.08 -21.58
N LYS A 6 8.28 -28.99 -21.35
CA LYS A 6 8.68 -28.56 -20.01
C LYS A 6 7.41 -28.17 -19.25
N LEU A 7 6.85 -29.14 -18.52
CA LEU A 7 5.65 -28.97 -17.69
C LEU A 7 5.82 -27.75 -16.78
N HIS A 8 4.79 -26.91 -16.74
CA HIS A 8 4.81 -25.71 -15.92
C HIS A 8 4.93 -26.11 -14.43
N PRO A 9 5.65 -25.34 -13.58
CA PRO A 9 5.85 -25.73 -12.18
C PRO A 9 4.55 -25.97 -11.39
N PHE A 10 3.49 -25.22 -11.70
CA PHE A 10 2.16 -25.43 -11.10
C PHE A 10 1.45 -26.70 -11.60
N GLU A 11 1.64 -27.09 -12.86
CA GLU A 11 1.14 -28.38 -13.39
C GLU A 11 1.83 -29.54 -12.68
N ARG A 12 3.15 -29.44 -12.50
CA ARG A 12 3.93 -30.45 -11.76
C ARG A 12 3.49 -30.61 -10.30
N ALA A 13 2.92 -29.56 -9.71
CA ALA A 13 2.34 -29.57 -8.37
C ALA A 13 0.86 -29.97 -8.34
N GLY A 14 0.24 -30.25 -9.49
CA GLY A 14 -1.17 -30.66 -9.59
C GLY A 14 -2.19 -29.54 -9.35
N LEU A 15 -1.78 -28.27 -9.41
CA LEU A 15 -2.63 -27.13 -9.11
C LEU A 15 -3.60 -26.76 -10.27
N GLY A 16 -3.30 -27.22 -11.48
CA GLY A 16 -4.14 -27.05 -12.67
C GLY A 16 -3.34 -27.20 -13.96
N GLU A 17 -3.92 -26.79 -15.08
CA GLU A 17 -3.31 -26.88 -16.42
C GLU A 17 -2.94 -25.50 -16.99
N ALA A 18 -1.81 -25.42 -17.69
CA ALA A 18 -1.39 -24.22 -18.39
C ALA A 18 -2.29 -23.96 -19.63
N PRO A 19 -2.38 -22.72 -20.13
CA PRO A 19 -1.78 -21.49 -19.62
C PRO A 19 -2.46 -20.96 -18.35
N PHE A 20 -1.66 -20.44 -17.41
CA PHE A 20 -2.13 -19.82 -16.19
C PHE A 20 -2.33 -18.31 -16.36
N ARG A 21 -3.29 -17.74 -15.64
CA ARG A 21 -3.51 -16.29 -15.58
C ARG A 21 -3.77 -15.83 -14.15
N CYS A 22 -3.23 -14.69 -13.77
CA CYS A 22 -3.63 -14.03 -12.52
C CYS A 22 -4.99 -13.37 -12.74
N ILE A 23 -5.99 -13.77 -11.96
CA ILE A 23 -7.35 -13.23 -12.06
C ILE A 23 -7.65 -12.22 -10.96
N GLY A 24 -6.92 -12.29 -9.84
CA GLY A 24 -7.11 -11.41 -8.70
C GLY A 24 -5.91 -11.42 -7.76
N VAL A 25 -5.83 -10.39 -6.92
CA VAL A 25 -4.84 -10.29 -5.84
C VAL A 25 -5.56 -9.78 -4.61
N GLU A 26 -5.35 -10.45 -3.48
CA GLU A 26 -5.88 -10.07 -2.19
C GLU A 26 -4.73 -9.84 -1.21
N ILE A 27 -4.85 -8.82 -0.35
CA ILE A 27 -3.90 -8.58 0.74
C ILE A 27 -4.52 -9.10 2.04
N LYS A 28 -4.06 -10.26 2.51
CA LYS A 28 -4.52 -10.88 3.74
C LYS A 28 -3.52 -10.62 4.86
N ARG A 29 -3.94 -9.81 5.82
CA ARG A 29 -3.16 -9.46 7.01
C ARG A 29 -3.96 -9.84 8.24
N TYR A 30 -3.29 -10.42 9.21
CA TYR A 30 -3.86 -10.78 10.50
C TYR A 30 -3.19 -9.96 11.60
N GLN A 31 -3.99 -9.44 12.52
CA GLN A 31 -3.51 -8.78 13.74
C GLN A 31 -4.42 -9.21 14.88
N ALA A 32 -3.87 -9.85 15.91
CA ALA A 32 -4.66 -10.41 17.00
C ALA A 32 -5.38 -9.33 17.84
N CYS A 33 -4.70 -8.23 18.12
CA CYS A 33 -5.23 -7.08 18.84
C CYS A 33 -4.49 -5.79 18.47
N HIS A 34 -5.05 -4.64 18.84
CA HIS A 34 -4.40 -3.35 18.62
C HIS A 34 -3.00 -3.33 19.28
N GLY A 35 -1.96 -3.02 18.49
CA GLY A 35 -0.57 -3.00 18.95
C GLY A 35 0.20 -4.31 18.76
N ALA A 36 -0.47 -5.44 18.46
CA ALA A 36 0.21 -6.68 18.14
C ALA A 36 0.90 -6.62 16.75
N PRO A 37 1.96 -7.41 16.50
CA PRO A 37 2.58 -7.50 15.18
C PRO A 37 1.57 -7.94 14.11
N ILE A 38 1.64 -7.32 12.93
CA ILE A 38 0.85 -7.73 11.77
C ILE A 38 1.51 -8.96 11.14
N GLN A 39 0.74 -10.03 10.98
CA GLN A 39 1.19 -11.29 10.39
C GLN A 39 0.50 -11.60 9.05
N PRO A 40 1.06 -12.50 8.23
CA PRO A 40 0.41 -13.01 7.03
C PRO A 40 -0.89 -13.74 7.36
N GLY A 41 -1.96 -13.46 6.62
CA GLY A 41 -3.28 -14.09 6.81
C GLY A 41 -3.64 -15.12 5.74
N GLY A 42 -2.81 -15.32 4.72
CA GLY A 42 -3.01 -16.32 3.66
C GLY A 42 -1.98 -17.44 3.70
N MET A 43 -2.20 -18.46 2.89
CA MET A 43 -1.31 -19.60 2.71
C MET A 43 -1.13 -19.89 1.21
N CYS A 44 0.11 -20.18 0.81
CA CYS A 44 0.44 -20.52 -0.57
C CYS A 44 0.11 -21.99 -0.85
N GLU A 45 -0.74 -22.26 -1.84
CA GLU A 45 -1.12 -23.63 -2.22
C GLU A 45 0.01 -24.40 -2.94
N PHE A 46 1.07 -23.70 -3.38
CA PHE A 46 2.23 -24.32 -4.02
C PHE A 46 3.31 -24.78 -3.03
N CYS A 47 3.68 -23.96 -2.05
CA CYS A 47 4.77 -24.25 -1.11
C CYS A 47 4.32 -24.37 0.36
N GLY A 48 3.05 -24.09 0.68
CA GLY A 48 2.53 -24.12 2.05
C GLY A 48 2.91 -22.93 2.94
N GLU A 49 3.78 -22.02 2.47
CA GLU A 49 4.21 -20.87 3.28
C GLU A 49 3.07 -19.85 3.48
N SER A 50 3.08 -19.19 4.63
CA SER A 50 2.14 -18.10 4.94
C SER A 50 2.47 -16.85 4.12
N ILE A 51 1.46 -16.25 3.48
CA ILE A 51 1.62 -15.14 2.53
C ILE A 51 0.67 -13.99 2.85
N VAL A 52 1.15 -12.76 2.65
CA VAL A 52 0.33 -11.54 2.74
C VAL A 52 -0.36 -11.26 1.41
N GLU A 53 0.38 -11.42 0.31
CA GLU A 53 -0.09 -11.11 -1.04
C GLU A 53 -0.56 -12.41 -1.71
N CYS A 54 -1.86 -12.63 -1.63
CA CYS A 54 -2.54 -13.82 -2.14
C CYS A 54 -2.87 -13.59 -3.63
N CYS A 55 -2.06 -14.15 -4.52
CA CYS A 55 -2.30 -14.08 -5.96
C CYS A 55 -3.24 -15.22 -6.35
N ILE A 56 -4.42 -14.88 -6.86
CA ILE A 56 -5.41 -15.84 -7.31
C ILE A 56 -5.12 -16.16 -8.77
N ILE A 57 -4.70 -17.39 -9.02
CA ILE A 57 -4.31 -17.90 -10.33
C ILE A 57 -5.39 -18.83 -10.85
N LYS A 58 -5.70 -18.74 -12.14
CA LYS A 58 -6.63 -19.62 -12.83
C LYS A 58 -5.92 -20.36 -13.96
N GLY A 59 -6.06 -21.68 -14.00
CA GLY A 59 -5.62 -22.55 -15.09
C GLY A 59 -6.60 -22.56 -16.26
N SER A 60 -6.19 -23.18 -17.37
CA SER A 60 -7.02 -23.38 -18.56
C SER A 60 -8.14 -24.41 -18.33
N ASP A 61 -7.88 -25.37 -17.43
CA ASP A 61 -8.84 -26.34 -16.87
C ASP A 61 -9.92 -25.70 -15.98
N GLY A 62 -9.82 -24.39 -15.72
CA GLY A 62 -10.76 -23.63 -14.93
C GLY A 62 -10.52 -23.70 -13.43
N ARG A 63 -9.55 -24.50 -12.96
CA ARG A 63 -9.17 -24.56 -11.54
C ARG A 63 -8.58 -23.23 -11.09
N GLN A 64 -8.85 -22.89 -9.83
CA GLN A 64 -8.35 -21.68 -9.19
C GLN A 64 -7.59 -22.08 -7.93
N PHE A 65 -6.45 -21.42 -7.73
CA PHE A 65 -5.62 -21.62 -6.56
C PHE A 65 -4.89 -20.32 -6.20
N THR A 66 -4.46 -20.22 -4.95
CA THR A 66 -3.84 -19.04 -4.36
C THR A 66 -2.37 -19.30 -4.10
N VAL A 67 -1.50 -18.45 -4.63
CA VAL A 67 -0.04 -18.53 -4.42
C VAL A 67 0.54 -17.18 -4.05
N GLY A 68 1.71 -17.19 -3.41
CA GLY A 68 2.46 -15.96 -3.16
C GLY A 68 3.16 -15.45 -4.42
N ASN A 69 3.41 -14.14 -4.51
CA ASN A 69 4.16 -13.53 -5.62
C ASN A 69 5.51 -14.25 -5.84
N VAL A 70 6.23 -14.58 -4.76
CA VAL A 70 7.52 -15.29 -4.84
C VAL A 70 7.41 -16.61 -5.59
N CYS A 71 6.32 -17.38 -5.37
CA CYS A 71 6.10 -18.63 -6.08
C CYS A 71 5.72 -18.42 -7.55
N VAL A 72 4.98 -17.34 -7.86
CA VAL A 72 4.74 -16.93 -9.25
C VAL A 72 6.06 -16.57 -9.94
N GLY A 73 6.96 -15.84 -9.28
CA GLY A 73 8.30 -15.53 -9.82
C GLY A 73 9.14 -16.77 -10.13
N LYS A 74 9.01 -17.83 -9.32
CA LYS A 74 9.69 -19.11 -9.53
C LYS A 74 9.16 -19.93 -10.72
N THR A 75 8.06 -19.52 -11.36
CA THR A 75 7.52 -20.20 -12.55
C THR A 75 8.31 -19.91 -13.82
N TYR A 76 9.05 -18.79 -13.86
CA TYR A 76 9.71 -18.26 -15.06
C TYR A 76 8.75 -17.97 -16.24
N ASP A 77 7.43 -17.91 -16.00
CA ASP A 77 6.45 -17.43 -16.98
C ASP A 77 6.38 -15.89 -16.93
N ALA A 78 7.06 -15.23 -17.86
CA ALA A 78 7.14 -13.77 -17.92
C ALA A 78 5.76 -13.09 -18.05
N LYS A 79 4.81 -13.71 -18.75
CA LYS A 79 3.46 -13.15 -18.91
C LYS A 79 2.70 -13.23 -17.59
N LEU A 80 2.75 -14.37 -16.91
CA LEU A 80 2.10 -14.54 -15.62
C LEU A 80 2.69 -13.63 -14.54
N VAL A 81 4.02 -13.53 -14.48
CA VAL A 81 4.73 -12.65 -13.53
C VAL A 81 4.36 -11.19 -13.76
N SER A 82 4.44 -10.71 -15.01
CA SER A 82 4.12 -9.31 -15.32
C SER A 82 2.65 -8.95 -15.03
N ASP A 83 1.69 -9.84 -15.31
CA ASP A 83 0.29 -9.58 -14.98
C ASP A 83 0.06 -9.55 -13.46
N THR A 84 0.71 -10.46 -12.73
CA THR A 84 0.65 -10.51 -11.26
C THR A 84 1.22 -9.25 -10.63
N ASP A 85 2.41 -8.83 -11.05
CA ASP A 85 3.06 -7.62 -10.55
C ASP A 85 2.25 -6.37 -10.86
N ARG A 86 1.67 -6.28 -12.07
CA ARG A 86 0.78 -5.18 -12.45
C ARG A 86 -0.41 -5.06 -11.50
N ARG A 87 -1.05 -6.18 -11.15
CA ARG A 87 -2.20 -6.21 -10.24
C ARG A 87 -1.82 -5.88 -8.80
N ILE A 88 -0.70 -6.41 -8.30
CA ILE A 88 -0.18 -6.08 -6.96
C ILE A 88 0.13 -4.57 -6.87
N ASN A 89 0.80 -4.03 -7.87
CA ASN A 89 1.17 -2.61 -7.89
C ASN A 89 -0.07 -1.70 -7.97
N LEU A 90 -1.10 -2.09 -8.72
CA LEU A 90 -2.37 -1.39 -8.74
C LEU A 90 -3.02 -1.37 -7.36
N LEU A 91 -3.09 -2.52 -6.69
CA LEU A 91 -3.69 -2.62 -5.36
C LEU A 91 -2.91 -1.80 -4.32
N ARG A 92 -1.58 -1.91 -4.30
CA ARG A 92 -0.70 -1.12 -3.41
C ARG A 92 -0.84 0.38 -3.67
N ARG A 93 -0.96 0.80 -4.93
CA ARG A 93 -1.18 2.20 -5.31
C ARG A 93 -2.52 2.71 -4.79
N ASN A 94 -3.60 1.95 -4.99
CA ASN A 94 -4.93 2.31 -4.52
C ASN A 94 -4.97 2.42 -2.99
N ALA A 95 -4.43 1.43 -2.28
CA ALA A 95 -4.33 1.45 -0.82
C ALA A 95 -3.50 2.63 -0.31
N ARG A 96 -2.41 3.01 -1.00
CA ARG A 96 -1.63 4.20 -0.66
C ARG A 96 -2.45 5.48 -0.87
N HIS A 97 -3.12 5.62 -2.01
CA HIS A 97 -3.94 6.81 -2.30
C HIS A 97 -5.09 6.96 -1.31
N GLN A 98 -5.73 5.86 -0.89
CA GLN A 98 -6.77 5.88 0.13
C GLN A 98 -6.22 6.41 1.48
N LYS A 99 -5.08 5.89 1.94
CA LYS A 99 -4.43 6.37 3.17
C LYS A 99 -4.00 7.83 3.08
N GLU A 100 -3.49 8.25 1.91
CA GLU A 100 -3.15 9.64 1.66
C GLU A 100 -4.39 10.54 1.73
N ALA A 101 -5.52 10.12 1.14
CA ALA A 101 -6.79 10.84 1.23
C ALA A 101 -7.27 10.98 2.68
N GLU A 102 -7.27 9.90 3.46
CA GLU A 102 -7.62 9.92 4.89
C GLU A 102 -6.72 10.88 5.69
N CYS A 103 -5.41 10.89 5.40
CA CYS A 103 -4.46 11.80 6.04
C CYS A 103 -4.70 13.27 5.64
N ILE A 104 -5.07 13.52 4.37
CA ILE A 104 -5.38 14.85 3.86
C ILE A 104 -6.69 15.37 4.46
N GLU A 105 -7.72 14.52 4.59
CA GLU A 105 -8.97 14.84 5.27
C GLU A 105 -8.73 15.18 6.74
N ARG A 106 -7.97 14.34 7.46
CA ARG A 106 -7.58 14.61 8.85
C ARG A 106 -6.81 15.92 9.00
N LEU A 107 -5.88 16.19 8.07
CA LEU A 107 -5.14 17.45 8.04
C LEU A 107 -6.07 18.65 7.86
N ALA A 108 -7.08 18.56 6.99
CA ALA A 108 -8.04 19.64 6.79
C ALA A 108 -8.77 19.97 8.09
N CYS A 109 -9.15 18.96 8.89
CA CYS A 109 -9.73 19.16 10.22
C CYS A 109 -8.76 19.86 11.19
N TRP A 110 -7.50 19.42 11.26
CA TRP A 110 -6.50 20.06 12.12
C TRP A 110 -6.23 21.53 11.77
N LEU A 111 -6.30 21.89 10.48
CA LEU A 111 -6.11 23.28 10.05
C LEU A 111 -7.29 24.18 10.42
N GLN A 112 -8.42 23.63 10.90
CA GLN A 112 -9.51 24.40 11.49
C GLN A 112 -9.37 24.58 13.01
N ASP A 113 -8.52 23.79 13.67
CA ASP A 113 -8.28 23.90 15.11
C ASP A 113 -7.48 25.17 15.42
N GLU A 114 -8.04 26.02 16.30
CA GLU A 114 -7.47 27.31 16.65
C GLU A 114 -6.12 27.19 17.38
N GLN A 115 -5.92 26.17 18.22
CA GLN A 115 -4.67 25.97 18.94
C GLN A 115 -3.53 25.59 18.00
N ILE A 116 -3.83 24.69 17.06
CA ILE A 116 -2.87 24.25 16.03
C ILE A 116 -2.55 25.42 15.11
N ARG A 117 -3.56 26.18 14.65
CA ARG A 117 -3.37 27.36 13.80
C ARG A 117 -2.49 28.41 14.48
N ALA A 118 -2.72 28.71 15.75
CA ALA A 118 -1.91 29.67 16.50
C ALA A 118 -0.43 29.27 16.55
N LYS A 119 -0.14 27.98 16.81
CA LYS A 119 1.25 27.48 16.80
C LYS A 119 1.88 27.49 15.41
N LEU A 120 1.13 27.20 14.36
CA LEU A 120 1.63 27.23 12.98
C LEU A 120 1.88 28.66 12.50
N ALA A 121 1.07 29.64 12.92
CA ALA A 121 1.27 31.04 12.58
C ALA A 121 2.48 31.67 13.30
N ALA A 122 2.82 31.15 14.49
CA ALA A 122 3.97 31.62 15.26
C ALA A 122 5.32 31.14 14.71
N GLU A 123 5.34 30.07 13.90
CA GLU A 123 6.56 29.49 13.37
C GLU A 123 6.86 30.06 11.96
N PRO A 124 8.12 30.44 11.66
CA PRO A 124 8.47 30.93 10.33
C PRO A 124 8.35 29.83 9.28
N SER A 125 7.99 30.21 8.05
CA SER A 125 7.76 29.28 6.96
C SER A 125 8.97 28.37 6.70
N PRO A 126 8.79 27.05 6.40
CA PRO A 126 9.90 26.12 6.21
C PRO A 126 10.71 26.42 4.95
N ASN A 127 10.08 27.05 3.96
CA ASN A 127 10.71 27.49 2.72
C ASN A 127 10.46 29.00 2.60
N ASN A 128 11.53 29.78 2.71
CA ASN A 128 11.55 31.24 2.81
C ASN A 128 11.03 32.00 1.56
N CYS A 129 10.31 31.32 0.66
CA CYS A 129 9.97 31.80 -0.68
C CYS A 129 8.46 31.83 -1.01
N TYR A 130 7.58 31.28 -0.16
CA TYR A 130 6.14 31.21 -0.47
C TYR A 130 5.21 31.83 0.58
N SER A 131 5.66 32.02 1.82
CA SER A 131 4.83 32.63 2.88
C SER A 131 5.69 33.16 4.03
N ALA A 132 5.09 34.01 4.87
CA ALA A 132 5.72 34.51 6.09
C ALA A 132 5.79 33.42 7.18
N ASP A 133 4.74 32.61 7.29
CA ASP A 133 4.52 31.66 8.39
C ASP A 133 4.11 30.27 7.88
N VAL A 134 4.19 29.27 8.77
CA VAL A 134 3.87 27.87 8.44
C VAL A 134 2.39 27.69 8.14
N LEU A 135 1.48 28.48 8.75
CA LEU A 135 0.05 28.37 8.48
C LEU A 135 -0.29 28.78 7.04
N SER A 136 0.19 29.95 6.59
CA SER A 136 -0.01 30.39 5.20
C SER A 136 0.65 29.44 4.19
N TRP A 137 1.81 28.86 4.52
CA TRP A 137 2.44 27.82 3.70
C TRP A 137 1.56 26.57 3.61
N ALA A 138 1.02 26.12 4.75
CA ALA A 138 0.17 24.93 4.82
C ALA A 138 -1.11 25.12 4.01
N GLN A 139 -1.77 26.28 4.10
CA GLN A 139 -2.96 26.61 3.32
C GLN A 139 -2.64 26.62 1.82
N TRP A 140 -1.59 27.34 1.40
CA TRP A 140 -1.18 27.37 0.00
C TRP A 140 -0.89 25.96 -0.55
N MET A 141 -0.22 25.11 0.24
CA MET A 141 0.09 23.72 -0.14
C MET A 141 -1.16 22.85 -0.24
N MET A 142 -2.18 23.10 0.58
CA MET A 142 -3.45 22.38 0.51
C MET A 142 -4.24 22.72 -0.75
N ASP A 143 -4.17 23.98 -1.20
CA ASP A 143 -4.89 24.47 -2.37
C ASP A 143 -4.16 24.17 -3.69
N ASN A 144 -2.82 24.25 -3.69
CA ASN A 144 -2.03 24.27 -4.94
C ASN A 144 -1.12 23.05 -5.15
N ALA A 145 -0.77 22.29 -4.10
CA ALA A 145 0.16 21.18 -4.23
C ALA A 145 -0.53 19.84 -4.52
N GLY A 146 0.19 18.92 -5.18
CA GLY A 146 -0.23 17.52 -5.28
C GLY A 146 -0.11 16.77 -3.93
N ASN A 147 -0.57 15.51 -3.88
CA ASN A 147 -0.58 14.69 -2.66
C ASN A 147 0.77 14.66 -1.92
N SER A 148 1.88 14.58 -2.65
CA SER A 148 3.21 14.59 -2.03
C SER A 148 3.51 15.87 -1.26
N GLY A 149 3.00 17.02 -1.71
CA GLY A 149 3.09 18.29 -0.99
C GLY A 149 2.20 18.30 0.25
N LYS A 150 0.93 17.92 0.10
CA LYS A 150 -0.04 17.84 1.21
C LYS A 150 0.44 16.90 2.32
N MET A 151 1.06 15.77 1.96
CA MET A 151 1.64 14.84 2.94
C MET A 151 2.84 15.40 3.69
N LYS A 152 3.59 16.37 3.14
CA LYS A 152 4.65 17.08 3.90
C LYS A 152 4.03 17.95 4.99
N VAL A 153 2.96 18.67 4.65
CA VAL A 153 2.19 19.48 5.61
C VAL A 153 1.64 18.59 6.72
N TYR A 154 0.99 17.46 6.37
CA TYR A 154 0.47 16.50 7.33
C TYR A 154 1.51 16.06 8.36
N ARG A 155 2.72 15.70 7.92
CA ARG A 155 3.80 15.28 8.84
C ARG A 155 4.26 16.40 9.77
N LYS A 156 4.24 17.66 9.33
CA LYS A 156 4.61 18.81 10.16
C LYS A 156 3.50 19.09 11.18
N VAL A 157 2.24 19.17 10.75
CA VAL A 157 1.10 19.40 11.65
C VAL A 157 0.95 18.29 12.68
N LYS A 158 1.13 17.03 12.28
CA LYS A 158 1.14 15.88 13.20
C LYS A 158 2.18 16.01 14.32
N LYS A 159 3.35 16.57 14.03
CA LYS A 159 4.37 16.84 15.07
C LYS A 159 3.94 17.94 16.02
N VAL A 160 3.24 18.96 15.51
CA VAL A 160 2.71 20.06 16.34
C VAL A 160 1.59 19.56 17.25
N GLU A 161 0.66 18.74 16.74
CA GLU A 161 -0.38 18.07 17.53
C GLU A 161 0.25 17.24 18.66
N ALA A 162 1.20 16.36 18.33
CA ALA A 162 1.88 15.54 19.36
C ALA A 162 2.63 16.38 20.40
N ALA A 163 3.21 17.51 20.02
CA ALA A 163 3.87 18.43 20.94
C ALA A 163 2.87 19.17 21.84
N LEU A 164 1.67 19.49 21.33
CA LEU A 164 0.58 20.06 22.12
C LEU A 164 0.06 19.05 23.16
N GLU A 165 -0.19 17.81 22.75
CA GLU A 165 -0.63 16.73 23.64
C GLU A 165 0.39 16.48 24.77
N SER A 166 1.68 16.51 24.45
CA SER A 166 2.77 16.34 25.42
C SER A 166 2.94 17.52 26.39
N SER A 167 2.42 18.70 26.05
CA SER A 167 2.50 19.90 26.91
C SER A 167 1.27 20.04 27.83
N ALA A 168 0.24 19.22 27.63
CA ALA A 168 -1.01 19.23 28.40
C ALA A 168 -1.05 18.16 29.51
N GLN A 169 -0.02 17.30 29.60
CA GLN A 169 0.20 16.31 30.65
C GLN A 169 1.22 16.83 31.67
#